data_AF-A0A7W8QIC5-F1
#
_entry.id   AF-A0A7W8QIC5-F1
#
_cell.length_a   1.000
_cell.length_b   1.000
_cell.length_c   1.000
_cell.angle_alpha   90.00
_cell.angle_beta   90.00
_cell.angle_gamma   90.00
#
_symmetry.space_group_name_H-M   'P 1'
#
loop_
_entity.id
_entity.type
_entity.pdbx_description
1 polymer ?
#
loop_
_entity_poly.entity_id
_entity_poly.type
_entity_poly.pdbx_seq_one_letter_code
_entity_poly.pdbx_strand_id
1 'polypeptide(L)' 'MQDTVGSVIAYSAIVHLGATVPPRTLRHVLNCEDMVTLKTARFDAPTEDGRVLPPDAPGLGIEVDESALGEPIAVWNS' A
#
# COMPACT_ATOMS: atom_id res chain seq x y z
N MET A 1 9.91 2.21 18.46
CA MET A 1 9.16 3.30 17.79
C MET A 1 9.29 3.07 16.30
N GLN A 2 8.27 3.37 15.51
CA GLN A 2 8.33 3.24 14.06
C GLN A 2 8.50 4.64 13.46
N ASP A 3 9.60 4.86 12.74
CA ASP A 3 10.01 6.20 12.27
C ASP A 3 9.50 6.51 10.85
N THR A 4 9.02 5.51 10.12
CA THR A 4 8.44 5.64 8.77
C THR A 4 6.98 5.19 8.76
N VAL A 5 6.11 5.84 7.97
CA VAL A 5 4.69 5.50 7.83
C VAL A 5 4.23 5.78 6.39
N GLY A 6 3.05 5.32 6.03
CA GLY A 6 2.41 5.60 4.76
C GLY A 6 0.92 5.25 4.79
N SER A 7 0.18 5.72 3.79
CA SER A 7 -1.22 5.31 3.57
C SER A 7 -1.27 4.15 2.58
N VAL A 8 -2.46 3.88 2.03
CA VAL A 8 -2.81 2.75 1.17
C VAL A 8 -1.83 2.55 0.01
N ILE A 9 -1.36 3.64 -0.62
CA ILE A 9 -0.43 3.59 -1.75
C ILE A 9 0.92 2.95 -1.35
N ALA A 10 1.43 3.27 -0.15
CA ALA A 10 2.67 2.67 0.34
C ALA A 10 2.44 1.22 0.77
N TYR A 11 1.30 0.94 1.41
CA TYR A 11 0.95 -0.41 1.84
C TYR A 11 0.82 -1.37 0.66
N SER A 12 0.17 -0.97 -0.45
CA SER A 12 0.05 -1.82 -1.63
C SER A 12 1.42 -2.23 -2.19
N ALA A 13 2.38 -1.30 -2.25
CA ALA A 13 3.74 -1.60 -2.68
C ALA A 13 4.46 -2.60 -1.74
N ILE A 14 4.25 -2.48 -0.42
CA ILE A 14 4.79 -3.41 0.58
C ILE A 14 4.21 -4.82 0.38
N VAL A 15 2.90 -4.94 0.15
CA VAL A 15 2.24 -6.24 -0.08
C VAL A 15 2.76 -6.90 -1.35
N HIS A 16 2.85 -6.15 -2.45
CA HIS A 16 3.41 -6.64 -3.71
C HIS A 16 4.86 -7.10 -3.55
N LEU A 17 5.72 -6.30 -2.91
CA LEU A 17 7.11 -6.71 -2.66
C LEU A 17 7.18 -7.95 -1.77
N GLY A 18 6.40 -8.00 -0.69
CA GLY A 18 6.33 -9.14 0.22
C GLY A 18 5.98 -10.44 -0.50
N ALA A 19 5.04 -10.40 -1.45
CA ALA A 19 4.64 -11.58 -2.24
C ALA A 19 5.77 -12.14 -3.14
N THR A 20 6.81 -11.35 -3.44
CA THR A 20 7.95 -11.81 -4.25
C THR A 20 9.06 -12.47 -3.42
N VAL A 21 9.00 -12.41 -2.08
CA VAL A 21 10.03 -12.95 -1.20
C VAL A 21 9.65 -14.37 -0.74
N PRO A 22 10.57 -15.36 -0.83
CA PRO A 22 10.30 -16.70 -0.35
C PRO A 22 9.86 -16.72 1.13
N PRO A 23 8.86 -17.54 1.52
CA PRO A 23 8.33 -17.53 2.88
C PRO A 23 9.33 -17.81 4.00
N ARG A 24 10.43 -18.52 3.71
CA ARG A 24 11.47 -18.84 4.73
C ARG A 24 12.35 -17.63 5.06
N THR A 25 12.43 -16.66 4.14
CA THR A 25 13.27 -15.45 4.27
C THR A 25 12.45 -14.21 4.58
N LEU A 26 11.16 -14.19 4.24
CA LEU A 26 10.25 -13.15 4.70
C LEU A 26 9.91 -13.36 6.18
N ARG A 27 9.86 -12.27 6.95
CA ARG A 27 9.39 -12.32 8.35
C ARG A 27 7.95 -11.84 8.46
N HIS A 28 7.70 -10.60 8.06
CA HIS A 28 6.37 -9.99 8.03
C HIS A 28 6.34 -8.87 7.00
N VAL A 29 5.12 -8.44 6.66
CA VAL A 29 4.85 -7.13 6.08
C VAL A 29 4.16 -6.28 7.14
N LEU A 30 4.37 -4.97 7.08
CA LEU A 30 3.72 -4.02 7.98
C LEU A 30 2.52 -3.40 7.28
N ASN A 31 1.34 -3.50 7.90
CA ASN A 31 0.22 -2.66 7.53
C ASN A 31 0.41 -1.24 8.09
N CYS A 32 0.97 -0.34 7.27
CA CYS A 32 1.16 1.06 7.65
C CYS A 32 -0.11 1.90 7.48
N GLU A 33 -1.08 1.48 6.64
CA GLU A 33 -2.32 2.23 6.42
C GLU A 33 -3.27 2.21 7.62
N ASP A 34 -3.10 1.26 8.55
CA ASP A 34 -3.84 1.18 9.81
C ASP A 34 -3.29 2.13 10.88
N MET A 35 -2.12 2.73 10.63
CA MET A 35 -1.50 3.70 11.53
C MET A 35 -1.98 5.12 11.29
N VAL A 36 -2.79 5.34 10.25
CA VAL A 36 -3.33 6.64 9.84
C VAL A 36 -4.83 6.55 9.63
N THR A 37 -5.56 7.64 9.86
CA THR A 37 -7.01 7.69 9.69
C THR A 37 -7.44 8.08 8.27
N LEU A 38 -6.59 8.81 7.54
CA LEU A 38 -6.86 9.24 6.17
C LEU A 38 -6.44 8.15 5.16
N LYS A 39 -7.39 7.74 4.31
CA LYS A 39 -7.15 6.79 3.21
C LYS A 39 -6.96 7.58 1.91
N THR A 40 -5.84 7.37 1.23
CA THR A 40 -5.51 8.07 -0.04
C THR A 40 -5.82 7.27 -1.29
N ALA A 41 -6.23 6.01 -1.14
CA ALA A 41 -6.61 5.10 -2.22
C ALA A 41 -7.49 3.97 -1.67
N ARG A 42 -8.11 3.19 -2.55
CA ARG A 42 -8.72 1.89 -2.25
C ARG A 42 -7.82 0.77 -2.74
N PHE A 43 -7.70 -0.29 -1.94
CA PHE A 43 -6.87 -1.46 -2.22
C PHE A 43 -7.61 -2.73 -1.79
N ASP A 44 -7.96 -3.59 -2.75
CA ASP A 44 -8.69 -4.82 -2.49
C ASP A 44 -7.73 -5.98 -2.19
N ALA A 45 -7.15 -5.95 -0.99
CA ALA A 45 -6.23 -6.98 -0.49
C ALA A 45 -6.69 -7.41 0.91
N PRO A 46 -7.70 -8.29 1.00
CA PRO A 46 -8.24 -8.72 2.29
C PRO A 46 -7.15 -9.40 3.13
N THR A 47 -7.18 -9.10 4.43
CA THR A 47 -6.34 -9.83 5.39
C THR A 47 -7.10 -11.05 5.90
N GLU A 48 -6.57 -12.23 5.65
CA GLU A 48 -7.11 -13.52 6.06
C GLU A 48 -6.10 -14.23 6.97
N ASP A 49 -6.50 -14.60 8.17
CA ASP A 49 -5.64 -15.26 9.17
C ASP A 49 -4.31 -14.53 9.43
N GLY A 50 -4.34 -13.19 9.43
CA GLY A 50 -3.15 -12.34 9.63
C GLY A 50 -2.17 -12.36 8.45
N ARG A 51 -2.61 -12.84 7.28
CA ARG A 51 -1.85 -12.86 6.02
C ARG A 51 -2.57 -12.01 4.99
N VAL A 52 -1.83 -11.52 4.02
CA VAL A 52 -2.35 -10.72 2.91
C VAL A 52 -1.63 -11.12 1.63
N LEU A 53 -2.36 -11.12 0.53
CA LEU A 53 -1.82 -11.26 -0.82
C LEU A 53 -2.25 -10.05 -1.65
N PRO A 54 -1.42 -9.61 -2.61
CA PRO A 54 -1.82 -8.57 -3.54
C PRO A 54 -2.98 -9.07 -4.42
N PRO A 55 -3.86 -8.17 -4.90
CA PRO A 55 -4.89 -8.52 -5.86
C PRO A 55 -4.28 -8.90 -7.22
N ASP A 56 -5.03 -9.64 -8.03
CA ASP A 56 -4.67 -9.97 -9.42
C ASP A 56 -4.85 -8.79 -10.40
N ALA A 57 -5.19 -7.60 -9.90
CA ALA A 57 -5.36 -6.40 -10.70
C ALA A 57 -4.01 -5.86 -11.20
N PRO A 58 -3.95 -5.20 -12.38
CA PRO A 58 -2.71 -4.66 -12.93
C PRO A 58 -2.03 -3.62 -12.04
N GLY A 59 -0.69 -3.54 -12.15
CA GLY A 59 0.10 -2.55 -11.42
C GLY A 59 0.02 -2.75 -9.91
N LEU A 60 -0.23 -1.68 -9.15
CA LEU A 60 -0.43 -1.77 -7.71
C LEU A 60 -1.82 -2.29 -7.32
N GLY A 61 -2.77 -2.37 -8.25
CA GLY A 61 -4.14 -2.80 -7.96
C GLY A 61 -4.91 -1.85 -7.04
N ILE A 62 -4.65 -0.53 -7.16
CA ILE A 62 -5.27 0.51 -6.34
C ILE A 62 -6.09 1.50 -7.18
N GLU A 63 -7.11 2.08 -6.55
CA GLU A 63 -7.83 3.25 -7.07
C GLU A 63 -7.50 4.46 -6.18
N VAL A 64 -6.79 5.46 -6.72
CA VAL A 64 -6.37 6.66 -5.97
C VAL A 64 -7.57 7.58 -5.71
N ASP A 65 -7.68 8.10 -4.49
CA ASP A 65 -8.62 9.16 -4.15
C ASP A 65 -7.95 10.53 -4.34
N GLU A 66 -8.09 11.11 -5.53
CA GLU A 66 -7.52 12.42 -5.85
C GLU A 66 -8.07 13.55 -4.97
N SER A 67 -9.30 13.41 -4.46
CA SER A 67 -9.88 14.41 -3.56
C SER A 67 -9.17 14.45 -2.21
N ALA A 68 -8.67 13.29 -1.74
CA ALA A 68 -7.85 13.19 -0.54
C ALA A 68 -6.42 13.70 -0.75
N LEU A 69 -5.91 13.69 -1.98
CA LEU A 69 -4.59 14.21 -2.33
C LEU A 69 -4.59 15.74 -2.53
N GLY A 70 -5.70 16.29 -3.02
CA GLY A 70 -5.82 17.71 -3.33
C GLY A 70 -5.07 18.11 -4.60
N GLU A 71 -4.88 19.42 -4.77
CA GLU A 71 -4.22 19.97 -5.97
C GLU A 71 -2.72 19.63 -6.01
N PRO A 72 -2.16 19.32 -7.19
CA PRO A 72 -0.73 19.08 -7.34
C PRO A 72 0.11 20.28 -6.88
N ILE A 73 1.08 20.05 -5.99
CA ILE A 73 2.00 21.10 -5.52
C ILE A 73 3.09 21.44 -6.54
N ALA A 74 3.32 20.57 -7.52
CA ALA A 74 4.26 20.77 -8.61
C ALA A 74 3.92 19.84 -9.79
N VAL A 75 4.13 20.33 -11.02
CA VAL A 75 3.88 19.59 -12.27
C VAL A 75 5.09 19.78 -13.18
N TRP A 76 5.61 18.68 -13.72
CA TRP A 76 6.72 18.67 -14.67
C TRP A 76 6.26 18.06 -15.99
N ASN A 77 6.60 18.71 -17.10
CA ASN A 77 6.30 18.24 -18.45
C ASN A 77 7.62 18.06 -19.22
N SER A 78 7.64 17.09 -20.13
CA SER A 78 8.78 16.79 -21.01
C SER A 78 8.96 17.79 -22.12
#